data_AF-A0A660N6N6-F1
#
_entry.id   AF-A0A660N6N6-F1
#
_cell.length_a   1.000
_cell.length_b   1.000
_cell.length_c   1.000
_cell.angle_alpha   90.00
_cell.angle_beta   90.00
_cell.angle_gamma   90.00
#
_symmetry.space_group_name_H-M   'P 1'
#
loop_
_entity.id
_entity.type
_entity.pdbx_description
1 polymer ?
#
loop_
_entity_poly.entity_id
_entity_poly.type
_entity_poly.pdbx_seq_one_letter_code
_entity_poly.pdbx_strand_id
1 'polypeptide(L)' 'SRFKGLGEMNPDQLKDTTLHPDTRRLLQVRIPEHMAGDTENVFLKLMGKGEAAARRAWMEAEGDKADLDV' A
#
# COMPACT_ATOMS: atom_id res chain seq x y z
N SER A 1 -5.83 20.00 7.53
CA SER A 1 -5.06 19.43 8.66
C SER A 1 -4.58 18.03 8.28
N ARG A 2 -3.42 17.59 8.75
CA ARG A 2 -2.89 16.24 8.50
C ARG A 2 -3.31 15.32 9.64
N PHE A 3 -3.94 14.20 9.32
CA PHE A 3 -4.25 13.14 10.30
C PHE A 3 -3.10 12.14 10.34
N LYS A 4 -2.63 11.76 11.53
CA LYS A 4 -1.61 10.70 11.69
C LYS A 4 -2.23 9.31 11.74
N GLY A 5 -3.52 9.23 12.02
CA GLY A 5 -4.29 7.99 12.03
C GLY A 5 -5.79 8.26 12.00
N LEU A 6 -6.58 7.22 11.73
CA LEU A 6 -8.04 7.36 11.62
C LEU A 6 -8.71 7.79 12.93
N GLY A 7 -8.11 7.49 14.08
CA GLY A 7 -8.61 7.90 15.40
C GLY A 7 -8.48 9.40 15.70
N GLU A 8 -7.72 10.16 14.88
CA GLU A 8 -7.67 11.63 14.97
C GLU A 8 -8.80 12.31 14.19
N MET A 9 -9.61 11.54 13.45
CA MET A 9 -10.76 12.05 12.69
C MET A 9 -12.04 11.97 13.51
N ASN A 10 -12.88 12.99 13.40
CA ASN A 10 -14.25 12.90 13.90
C ASN A 10 -15.04 11.84 13.12
N PRO A 11 -15.98 11.11 13.75
CA PRO A 11 -16.73 10.04 13.08
C PRO A 11 -17.45 10.47 11.81
N ASP A 12 -18.07 11.66 11.80
CA ASP A 12 -18.79 12.18 10.62
C ASP A 12 -17.84 12.45 9.45
N GLN A 13 -16.64 12.98 9.74
CA GLN A 13 -15.63 13.22 8.72
C GLN A 13 -15.15 11.90 8.10
N LEU A 14 -14.84 10.91 8.93
CA LEU A 14 -14.40 9.59 8.44
C LEU A 14 -15.48 8.94 7.55
N LYS A 15 -16.74 9.08 7.96
CA LYS A 15 -17.87 8.57 7.19
C LYS A 15 -17.94 9.23 5.82
N ASP A 16 -17.92 10.55 5.77
CA ASP A 16 -18.12 11.31 4.54
C ASP A 16 -16.92 11.24 3.58
N THR A 17 -15.69 11.11 4.08
CA THR A 17 -14.51 11.08 3.20
C THR A 17 -14.14 9.67 2.72
N THR A 18 -14.41 8.65 3.54
CA THR A 18 -13.78 7.33 3.35
C THR A 18 -14.79 6.19 3.23
N LEU A 19 -15.94 6.28 3.90
CA LEU A 19 -16.87 5.14 4.02
C LEU A 19 -18.12 5.27 3.13
N HIS A 20 -18.62 6.49 2.94
CA HIS A 20 -19.88 6.73 2.24
C HIS A 20 -19.77 6.29 0.77
N PRO A 21 -20.68 5.42 0.27
CA PRO A 21 -20.56 4.83 -1.08
C PRO A 21 -20.43 5.86 -2.20
N ASP A 22 -21.11 6.99 -2.07
CA ASP A 22 -21.17 8.02 -3.12
C ASP A 22 -19.94 8.93 -3.15
N THR A 23 -19.17 9.02 -2.07
CA THR A 23 -18.03 9.96 -1.96
C THR A 23 -16.69 9.24 -1.84
N ARG A 24 -16.68 7.98 -1.40
CA ARG A 24 -15.46 7.20 -1.24
C ARG A 24 -14.78 6.92 -2.58
N ARG A 25 -13.45 6.82 -2.55
CA ARG A 25 -12.63 6.36 -3.67
C ARG A 25 -11.92 5.08 -3.27
N LEU A 26 -12.28 3.96 -3.90
CA LEU A 26 -11.69 2.65 -3.62
C LEU A 26 -10.78 2.22 -4.78
N LEU A 27 -9.62 1.66 -4.45
CA LEU A 27 -8.75 1.00 -5.41
C LEU A 27 -8.89 -0.52 -5.27
N GLN A 28 -9.35 -1.18 -6.32
CA GLN A 28 -9.44 -2.65 -6.34
C GLN A 28 -8.11 -3.26 -6.74
N VAL A 29 -7.44 -3.94 -5.81
CA VAL A 29 -6.21 -4.68 -6.09
C VAL A 29 -6.55 -5.98 -6.80
N ARG A 30 -5.84 -6.27 -7.91
CA ARG A 30 -5.95 -7.51 -8.68
C ARG A 30 -4.57 -8.04 -9.00
N ILE A 31 -4.41 -9.36 -8.99
CA ILE A 31 -3.20 -10.05 -9.42
C ILE A 31 -3.55 -10.74 -10.74
N PRO A 32 -3.03 -10.27 -11.88
CA PRO A 32 -3.18 -10.98 -13.14
C PRO A 32 -2.56 -12.38 -13.05
N GLU A 33 -3.23 -13.38 -13.62
CA GLU A 33 -2.83 -14.79 -13.50
C GLU A 33 -1.37 -15.04 -13.95
N HIS A 34 -0.95 -14.38 -15.03
CA HIS A 34 0.42 -14.47 -15.55
C HIS A 34 1.47 -13.81 -14.63
N MET A 35 1.07 -12.97 -13.67
CA MET A 35 1.96 -12.31 -12.71
C MET A 35 1.92 -12.95 -11.31
N ALA A 36 1.22 -14.08 -11.12
CA ALA A 36 1.08 -14.70 -9.80
C ALA A 36 2.44 -15.10 -9.19
N GLY A 37 3.31 -15.76 -9.97
CA GLY A 37 4.64 -16.17 -9.53
C GLY A 37 5.56 -14.97 -9.23
N ASP A 38 5.55 -13.95 -10.08
CA ASP A 38 6.32 -12.72 -9.85
C ASP A 38 5.86 -12.00 -8.58
N THR A 39 4.54 -11.95 -8.36
CA THR A 39 3.95 -11.38 -7.15
C THR A 39 4.42 -12.13 -5.91
N GLU A 40 4.37 -13.46 -5.91
CA GLU A 40 4.86 -14.29 -4.81
C GLU A 40 6.35 -14.05 -4.53
N ASN A 41 7.18 -13.96 -5.56
CA ASN A 41 8.60 -13.66 -5.43
C ASN A 41 8.86 -12.29 -4.79
N VAL A 42 8.07 -11.27 -5.15
CA VAL A 42 8.12 -9.94 -4.51
C VAL A 42 7.70 -10.03 -3.05
N PHE A 43 6.62 -10.76 -2.73
CA PHE A 43 6.19 -10.99 -1.36
C PHE A 43 7.27 -11.68 -0.52
N LEU A 44 7.91 -12.73 -1.04
CA LEU A 44 8.99 -13.41 -0.33
C LEU A 44 10.16 -12.46 -0.07
N LYS A 45 10.61 -11.72 -1.08
CA LYS A 45 11.71 -10.76 -0.96
C LYS A 45 11.43 -9.67 0.08
N LEU A 46 10.19 -9.18 0.17
CA LEU A 46 9.82 -8.08 1.07
C LEU A 46 9.37 -8.55 2.46
N MET A 47 8.77 -9.72 2.58
CA MET A 47 8.13 -10.17 3.83
C MET A 47 8.78 -11.42 4.42
N GLY A 48 9.68 -12.07 3.68
CA GLY A 48 10.39 -13.27 4.13
C GLY A 48 11.26 -13.01 5.36
N LYS A 49 11.15 -13.90 6.35
CA LYS A 49 11.90 -13.80 7.62
C LYS A 49 13.43 -13.81 7.40
N GLY A 50 13.90 -14.57 6.41
CA GLY A 50 15.33 -14.69 6.05
C GLY A 50 15.83 -13.63 5.06
N GLU A 51 14.95 -12.81 4.49
CA GLU A 51 15.25 -11.95 3.33
C GLU A 51 15.68 -10.53 3.72
N ALA A 52 16.16 -10.32 4.96
CA ALA A 52 16.46 -8.98 5.46
C ALA A 52 17.51 -8.22 4.62
N ALA A 53 18.53 -8.94 4.11
CA ALA A 53 19.56 -8.35 3.26
C ALA A 53 19.02 -8.00 1.87
N ALA A 54 18.28 -8.92 1.23
CA ALA A 54 17.66 -8.71 -0.08
C ALA A 54 16.66 -7.55 -0.05
N ARG A 55 15.84 -7.47 1.01
CA ARG A 55 14.91 -6.37 1.22
C ARG A 55 15.61 -5.02 1.37
N ARG A 56 16.72 -4.95 2.13
CA ARG A 56 17.49 -3.71 2.29
C ARG A 56 18.02 -3.22 0.94
N ALA A 57 18.68 -4.11 0.19
CA ALA A 57 19.22 -3.77 -1.14
C ALA A 57 18.11 -3.29 -2.10
N TRP A 58 16.94 -3.93 -2.06
CA TRP A 58 15.79 -3.50 -2.87
C TRP A 58 15.29 -2.10 -2.48
N MET A 59 15.15 -1.80 -1.18
CA MET A 59 14.72 -0.47 -0.72
C MET A 59 15.71 0.63 -1.11
N GLU A 60 17.02 0.35 -1.05
CA GLU A 60 18.06 1.31 -1.44
C GLU A 60 18.05 1.59 -2.95
N ALA A 61 17.73 0.59 -3.78
CA ALA A 61 17.73 0.71 -5.24
C ALA A 61 16.42 1.28 -5.83
N GLU A 62 15.28 1.02 -5.18
CA GLU A 62 13.96 1.28 -5.74
C GLU A 62 13.10 2.24 -4.90
N GLY A 63 13.60 2.67 -3.73
CA GLY A 63 12.82 3.44 -2.75
C GLY A 63 12.36 4.82 -3.20
N ASP A 64 12.97 5.38 -4.24
CA ASP A 64 12.65 6.68 -4.84
C ASP A 64 11.68 6.60 -6.03
N LYS A 65 11.33 5.39 -6.49
CA LYS A 65 10.49 5.18 -7.68
C LYS A 65 8.98 5.27 -7.43
N ALA A 66 8.57 5.64 -6.22
CA ALA A 66 7.17 5.81 -5.90
C ALA A 66 6.62 7.08 -6.57
N ASP A 67 5.89 6.90 -7.67
CA ASP A 67 5.08 7.97 -8.26
C ASP A 67 3.79 8.10 -7.44
N LEU A 68 3.75 9.11 -6.58
CA LEU A 68 2.58 9.42 -5.77
C LEU A 68 1.77 10.48 -6.51
N ASP A 69 0.56 10.12 -6.93
CA ASP A 69 -0.50 11.08 -7.21
C ASP A 69 -0.81 11.82 -5.90
N VAL A 70 -0.15 12.95 -5.66
CA VAL A 70 -0.41 13.84 -4.51
C VAL A 70 -1.52 14.83 -4.86
#